data_AF-A0A929WEP2-F1
#
_entry.id   AF-A0A929WEP2-F1
#
_cell.length_a   1.000
_cell.length_b   1.000
_cell.length_c   1.000
_cell.angle_alpha   90.00
_cell.angle_beta   90.00
_cell.angle_gamma   90.00
#
_symmetry.space_group_name_H-M   'P 1'
#
loop_
_entity.id
_entity.type
_entity.pdbx_description
1 polymer ?
#
loop_
_entity_poly.entity_id
_entity_poly.type
_entity_poly.pdbx_seq_one_letter_code
_entity_poly.pdbx_strand_id
1 'polypeptide(L)'
;GVESRLDFTTEVQEANTPQSENIRRQLTKFGGTPFVVQDVKLETRGERFIPASLLTAWRRELTVQLTEAVRAAHRRDLRRPLSADFSLEGLALDYTANVANRMAREFLLEHGAQKVAPAYEIQPAANAKLMTCKHCLRYTHGQCPRETGHQPTWHEPLALRLPDGREFPLTFDCVRCEMSVGVER
;
A
#
# COMPACT_ATOMS: atom_id res chain seq x y z
N GLY A 1 0.26 -24.44 8.09
CA GLY A 1 -0.89 -23.58 7.77
C GLY A 1 -1.79 -23.50 8.98
N VAL A 2 -2.87 -22.73 8.91
CA VAL A 2 -3.93 -22.71 9.93
C VAL A 2 -5.05 -23.64 9.46
N GLU A 3 -5.61 -24.43 10.37
CA GLU A 3 -6.73 -25.33 10.09
C GLU A 3 -7.87 -25.13 11.10
N SER A 4 -9.08 -25.47 10.68
CA SER A 4 -10.28 -25.47 11.51
C SER A 4 -11.09 -26.72 11.19
N ARG A 5 -11.67 -27.35 12.22
CA ARG A 5 -12.46 -28.57 12.08
C ARG A 5 -13.78 -28.41 12.82
N LEU A 6 -14.85 -28.88 12.18
CA LEU A 6 -16.18 -28.93 12.77
C LEU A 6 -16.64 -30.38 12.79
N ASP A 7 -16.84 -30.92 13.98
CA ASP A 7 -17.52 -32.21 14.18
C ASP A 7 -18.99 -31.93 14.50
N PHE A 8 -19.89 -32.70 13.88
CA PHE A 8 -21.33 -32.53 14.03
C PHE A 8 -22.03 -33.88 14.07
N THR A 9 -23.23 -33.91 14.63
CA THR A 9 -24.13 -35.06 14.59
C THR A 9 -25.38 -34.67 13.81
N THR A 10 -25.65 -35.37 12.72
CA THR A 10 -26.87 -35.20 11.93
C THR A 10 -27.34 -36.55 11.44
N GLU A 11 -28.66 -36.73 11.36
CA GLU A 11 -29.22 -37.86 10.63
C GLU A 11 -28.91 -37.67 9.15
N VAL A 12 -28.28 -38.67 8.55
CA VAL A 12 -27.88 -38.64 7.14
C VAL A 12 -28.84 -39.53 6.37
N GLN A 13 -29.52 -38.96 5.39
CA GLN A 13 -30.43 -39.70 4.52
C GLN A 13 -29.69 -40.14 3.25
N GLU A 14 -30.07 -41.30 2.70
CA GLU A 14 -29.60 -41.70 1.38
C GLU A 14 -30.16 -40.76 0.32
N ALA A 15 -29.31 -40.34 -0.61
CA ALA A 15 -29.74 -39.43 -1.67
C ALA A 15 -30.31 -40.21 -2.85
N ASN A 16 -31.47 -39.77 -3.33
CA ASN A 16 -32.09 -40.31 -4.56
C ASN A 16 -31.51 -39.68 -5.84
N THR A 17 -30.62 -38.68 -5.72
CA THR A 17 -29.98 -37.95 -6.82
C THR A 17 -28.54 -37.59 -6.47
N PRO A 18 -27.63 -37.42 -7.45
CA PRO A 18 -26.23 -37.04 -7.19
C PRO A 18 -26.12 -35.71 -6.42
N GLN A 19 -25.39 -35.69 -5.30
CA GLN A 19 -25.31 -34.49 -4.42
C GLN A 19 -24.00 -33.71 -4.53
N SER A 20 -22.94 -34.34 -5.05
CA SER A 20 -21.58 -33.82 -5.02
C SER A 20 -21.42 -32.38 -5.54
N GLU A 21 -22.05 -32.05 -6.68
CA GLU A 21 -21.93 -30.72 -7.29
C GLU A 21 -22.64 -29.63 -6.47
N ASN A 22 -23.83 -29.94 -5.92
CA ASN A 22 -24.56 -29.03 -5.06
C ASN A 22 -23.79 -28.76 -3.76
N ILE A 23 -23.25 -29.80 -3.13
CA ILE A 23 -22.44 -29.67 -1.93
C ILE A 23 -21.24 -28.76 -2.20
N ARG A 24 -20.48 -29.01 -3.27
CA ARG A 24 -19.36 -28.16 -3.69
C ARG A 24 -19.79 -26.71 -3.86
N ARG A 25 -20.88 -26.45 -4.59
CA ARG A 25 -21.41 -25.11 -4.84
C ARG A 25 -21.82 -24.38 -3.56
N GLN A 26 -22.33 -25.07 -2.54
CA GLN A 26 -22.67 -24.42 -1.26
C GLN A 26 -21.42 -24.13 -0.43
N LEU A 27 -20.46 -25.07 -0.41
CA LEU A 27 -19.23 -24.94 0.35
C LEU A 27 -18.26 -23.90 -0.25
N THR A 28 -18.30 -23.60 -1.55
CA THR A 28 -17.42 -22.59 -2.17
C THR A 28 -17.84 -21.13 -1.92
N LYS A 29 -19.00 -20.86 -1.31
CA LYS A 29 -19.58 -19.50 -1.18
C LYS A 29 -18.94 -18.64 -0.09
N PHE A 30 -17.65 -18.34 -0.18
CA PHE A 30 -16.89 -17.55 0.81
C PHE A 30 -16.94 -16.01 0.61
N GLY A 31 -17.89 -15.49 -0.17
CA GLY A 31 -18.06 -14.04 -0.35
C GLY A 31 -18.25 -13.31 0.99
N GLY A 32 -17.64 -12.12 1.11
CA GLY A 32 -17.65 -11.32 2.34
C GLY A 32 -16.67 -11.78 3.42
N THR A 33 -15.75 -12.70 3.08
CA THR A 33 -14.71 -13.21 3.98
C THR A 33 -13.34 -13.02 3.32
N PRO A 34 -12.22 -13.00 4.07
CA PRO A 34 -10.88 -12.85 3.49
C PRO A 34 -10.35 -14.14 2.84
N PHE A 35 -11.18 -15.17 2.67
CA PHE A 35 -10.78 -16.48 2.16
C PHE A 35 -11.26 -16.73 0.74
N VAL A 36 -10.42 -17.42 -0.03
CA VAL A 36 -10.75 -17.96 -1.35
C VAL A 36 -10.58 -19.47 -1.30
N VAL A 37 -11.60 -20.21 -1.74
CA VAL A 37 -11.55 -21.67 -1.78
C VAL A 37 -10.77 -22.10 -3.02
N GLN A 38 -9.68 -22.85 -2.82
CA GLN A 38 -8.89 -23.41 -3.92
C GLN A 38 -9.36 -24.80 -4.33
N ASP A 39 -9.75 -25.63 -3.36
CA ASP A 39 -10.19 -27.01 -3.58
C ASP A 39 -11.25 -27.41 -2.55
N VAL A 40 -12.13 -28.33 -2.94
CA VAL A 40 -13.13 -28.96 -2.06
C VAL A 40 -13.05 -30.47 -2.25
N LYS A 41 -12.72 -31.21 -1.20
CA LYS A 41 -12.70 -32.67 -1.22
C LYS A 41 -13.91 -33.20 -0.48
N LEU A 42 -14.65 -34.10 -1.11
CA LEU A 42 -15.84 -34.74 -0.55
C LEU A 42 -15.55 -36.23 -0.37
N GLU A 43 -15.52 -36.68 0.88
CA GLU A 43 -15.30 -38.07 1.24
C GLU A 43 -16.52 -38.58 2.00
N THR A 44 -17.50 -39.11 1.25
CA THR A 44 -18.75 -39.64 1.81
C THR A 44 -18.84 -41.16 1.60
N ARG A 45 -19.48 -41.85 2.54
CA ARG A 45 -19.83 -43.27 2.38
C ARG A 45 -21.11 -43.36 1.53
N GLY A 46 -20.96 -43.40 0.21
CA GLY A 46 -22.06 -43.37 -0.76
C GLY A 46 -22.64 -41.97 -0.98
N GLU A 47 -23.72 -41.88 -1.76
CA GLU A 47 -24.44 -40.63 -2.01
C GLU A 47 -25.36 -40.31 -0.81
N ARG A 48 -25.09 -39.17 -0.17
CA ARG A 48 -25.76 -38.74 1.07
C ARG A 48 -26.40 -37.38 0.86
N PHE A 49 -27.65 -37.24 1.29
CA PHE A 49 -28.37 -35.98 1.23
C PHE A 49 -28.03 -35.13 2.46
N ILE A 50 -27.54 -33.92 2.21
CA ILE A 50 -27.24 -32.92 3.25
C ILE A 50 -28.00 -31.64 2.89
N PRO A 51 -28.90 -31.14 3.76
CA PRO A 51 -29.61 -29.90 3.51
C PRO A 51 -28.68 -28.71 3.27
N ALA A 52 -29.00 -27.86 2.29
CA ALA A 52 -28.19 -26.68 1.96
C ALA A 52 -28.08 -25.68 3.13
N SER A 53 -29.11 -25.61 3.98
CA SER A 53 -29.10 -24.81 5.21
C SER A 53 -28.01 -25.28 6.17
N LEU A 54 -27.85 -26.60 6.30
CA LEU A 54 -26.86 -27.22 7.18
C LEU A 54 -25.43 -26.99 6.66
N LEU A 55 -25.20 -27.19 5.35
CA LEU A 55 -23.92 -26.83 4.71
C LEU A 55 -23.57 -25.35 4.90
N THR A 56 -24.57 -24.47 4.81
CA THR A 56 -24.38 -23.03 5.03
C THR A 56 -24.02 -22.72 6.49
N ALA A 57 -24.66 -23.39 7.45
CA ALA A 57 -24.36 -23.23 8.87
C ALA A 57 -22.92 -23.68 9.18
N TRP A 58 -22.55 -24.91 8.77
CA TRP A 58 -21.20 -25.44 8.96
C TRP A 58 -20.13 -24.58 8.31
N ARG A 59 -20.36 -24.12 7.07
CA ARG A 59 -19.42 -23.23 6.38
C ARG A 59 -19.22 -21.94 7.16
N ARG A 60 -20.29 -21.32 7.67
CA ARG A 60 -20.19 -20.08 8.46
C ARG A 60 -19.39 -20.31 9.73
N GLU A 61 -19.67 -21.38 10.45
CA GLU A 61 -18.98 -21.73 11.69
C GLU A 61 -17.48 -22.00 11.46
N LEU A 62 -17.15 -22.84 10.47
CA LEU A 62 -15.76 -23.09 10.06
C LEU A 62 -15.05 -21.80 9.66
N THR A 63 -15.76 -20.88 8.97
CA THR A 63 -15.15 -19.60 8.57
C THR A 63 -14.82 -18.73 9.77
N VAL A 64 -15.68 -18.70 10.79
CA VAL A 64 -15.42 -17.97 12.05
C VAL A 64 -14.20 -18.56 12.75
N GLN A 65 -14.17 -19.88 12.95
CA GLN A 65 -13.05 -20.58 13.60
C GLN A 65 -11.73 -20.37 12.83
N LEU A 66 -11.76 -20.49 11.50
CA LEU A 66 -10.59 -20.25 10.66
C LEU A 66 -10.11 -18.80 10.76
N THR A 67 -11.04 -17.83 10.80
CA THR A 67 -10.68 -16.41 10.97
C THR A 67 -9.97 -16.17 12.28
N GLU A 68 -10.46 -16.74 13.37
CA GLU A 68 -9.86 -16.62 14.70
C GLU A 68 -8.48 -17.29 14.74
N ALA A 69 -8.37 -18.50 14.20
CA ALA A 69 -7.12 -19.23 14.16
C ALA A 69 -6.07 -18.51 13.30
N VAL A 70 -6.48 -17.89 12.17
CA VAL A 70 -5.60 -17.05 11.34
C VAL A 70 -5.15 -15.81 12.10
N ARG A 71 -6.06 -15.13 12.81
CA ARG A 71 -5.71 -13.97 13.64
C ARG A 71 -4.74 -14.33 14.77
N ALA A 72 -4.92 -15.49 15.40
CA ALA A 72 -4.05 -15.97 16.48
C ALA A 72 -2.67 -16.37 15.95
N ALA A 73 -2.59 -16.99 14.77
CA ALA A 73 -1.34 -17.36 14.13
C ALA A 73 -0.62 -16.17 13.46
N HIS A 74 -1.35 -15.09 13.16
CA HIS A 74 -0.80 -13.92 12.49
C HIS A 74 0.21 -13.20 13.39
N ARG A 75 1.50 -13.38 13.06
CA ARG A 75 2.57 -12.58 13.64
C ARG A 75 2.57 -11.21 12.98
N ARG A 76 2.25 -10.18 13.75
CA ARG A 76 2.36 -8.79 13.27
C ARG A 76 3.83 -8.46 13.08
N ASP A 77 4.14 -7.82 11.96
CA ASP A 77 5.41 -7.14 11.81
C ASP A 77 5.48 -6.04 12.86
N LEU A 78 6.39 -6.22 13.81
CA LEU A 78 6.70 -5.20 14.80
C LEU A 78 7.68 -4.22 14.18
N ARG A 79 7.64 -2.97 14.67
CA ARG A 79 8.69 -1.98 14.37
C ARG A 79 10.04 -2.62 14.67
N ARG A 80 10.91 -2.66 13.67
CA ARG A 80 12.30 -3.09 13.87
C ARG A 80 13.00 -2.12 14.83
N PRO A 81 13.86 -2.61 15.74
CA PRO A 81 14.67 -1.72 16.54
C PRO A 81 15.48 -0.81 15.63
N LEU A 82 15.81 0.38 16.13
CA LEU A 82 16.74 1.26 15.43
C LEU A 82 18.11 0.60 15.34
N SER A 83 18.82 0.88 14.25
CA SER A 83 20.19 0.43 14.10
C SER A 83 21.08 1.11 15.14
N ALA A 84 22.09 0.40 15.65
CA ALA A 84 22.97 0.92 16.70
C ALA A 84 23.80 2.15 16.25
N ASP A 85 23.99 2.28 14.94
CA ASP A 85 24.70 3.38 14.27
C ASP A 85 23.76 4.49 13.77
N PHE A 86 22.45 4.40 14.04
CA PHE A 86 21.52 5.47 13.66
C PHE A 86 21.78 6.72 14.51
N SER A 87 22.21 7.79 13.85
CA SER A 87 22.37 9.11 14.46
C SER A 87 21.99 10.20 13.44
N LEU A 88 21.31 11.24 13.92
CA LEU A 88 21.02 12.46 13.17
C LEU A 88 21.84 13.65 13.69
N GLU A 89 22.89 13.37 14.46
CA GLU A 89 23.73 14.39 15.08
C GLU A 89 24.27 15.39 14.05
N GLY A 90 24.04 16.68 14.34
CA GLY A 90 24.47 17.78 13.48
C GLY A 90 23.62 18.00 12.23
N LEU A 91 22.58 17.19 11.98
CA LEU A 91 21.69 17.41 10.84
C LEU A 91 20.63 18.48 11.14
N ALA A 92 20.50 19.44 10.23
CA ALA A 92 19.40 20.38 10.19
C ALA A 92 18.41 19.95 9.10
N LEU A 93 17.27 19.38 9.52
CA LEU A 93 16.23 18.89 8.63
C LEU A 93 15.27 20.04 8.29
N ASP A 94 15.18 20.36 7.00
CA ASP A 94 14.23 21.34 6.49
C ASP A 94 12.86 20.70 6.16
N TYR A 95 12.00 21.46 5.48
CA TYR A 95 10.65 21.02 5.15
C TYR A 95 10.62 19.76 4.27
N THR A 96 11.72 19.42 3.58
CA THR A 96 11.82 18.24 2.72
C THR A 96 11.85 16.92 3.51
N ALA A 97 12.12 16.98 4.82
CA ALA A 97 12.00 15.83 5.72
C ALA A 97 10.54 15.45 6.03
N ASN A 98 9.56 16.21 5.55
CA ASN A 98 8.13 15.92 5.61
C ASN A 98 7.60 15.63 7.04
N VAL A 99 8.05 16.43 8.01
CA VAL A 99 7.67 16.28 9.41
C VAL A 99 6.33 16.99 9.66
N ALA A 100 5.24 16.25 9.50
CA ALA A 100 3.88 16.78 9.60
C ALA A 100 3.23 16.66 11.00
N ASN A 101 3.89 16.03 11.97
CA ASN A 101 3.32 15.82 13.31
C ASN A 101 4.36 15.94 14.43
N ARG A 102 3.86 16.22 15.64
CA ARG A 102 4.69 16.44 16.84
C ARG A 102 5.54 15.21 17.20
N MET A 103 4.99 14.00 17.09
CA MET A 103 5.70 12.77 17.47
C MET A 103 6.91 12.53 16.58
N ALA A 104 6.79 12.76 15.27
CA ALA A 104 7.90 12.66 14.34
C ALA A 104 8.98 13.72 14.62
N ARG A 105 8.57 14.95 14.94
CA ARG A 105 9.51 16.02 15.32
C ARG A 105 10.30 15.66 16.57
N GLU A 106 9.63 15.22 17.63
CA GLU A 106 10.27 14.80 18.89
C GLU A 106 11.22 13.63 18.64
N PHE A 107 10.77 12.62 17.91
CA PHE A 107 11.60 11.48 17.52
C PHE A 107 12.91 11.93 16.86
N LEU A 108 12.87 12.81 15.85
CA LEU A 108 14.09 13.23 15.16
C LEU A 108 15.04 14.05 16.05
N LEU A 109 14.49 14.91 16.92
CA LEU A 109 15.28 15.71 17.87
C LEU A 109 15.95 14.83 18.94
N GLU A 110 15.23 13.84 19.49
CA GLU A 110 15.76 12.89 20.46
C GLU A 110 16.92 12.04 19.90
N HIS A 111 16.98 11.89 18.57
CA HIS A 111 18.03 11.14 17.87
C HIS A 111 19.14 12.04 17.28
N GLY A 112 19.24 13.30 17.76
CA GLY A 112 20.39 14.17 17.51
C GLY A 112 20.20 15.24 16.43
N ALA A 113 19.04 15.31 15.77
CA ALA A 113 18.79 16.38 14.80
C ALA A 113 18.88 17.75 15.49
N GLN A 114 19.68 18.66 14.95
CA GLN A 114 19.88 19.99 15.52
C GLN A 114 18.64 20.87 15.32
N LYS A 115 17.98 20.73 14.16
CA LYS A 115 16.77 21.46 13.80
C LYS A 115 15.87 20.56 12.98
N VAL A 116 14.58 20.69 13.21
CA VAL A 116 13.54 20.02 12.44
C VAL A 116 12.47 21.04 12.07
N ALA A 117 12.43 21.43 10.81
CA ALA A 117 11.38 22.28 10.26
C ALA A 117 10.10 21.46 10.00
N PRO A 118 8.92 22.08 10.10
CA PRO A 118 7.68 21.43 9.72
C PRO A 118 7.62 21.13 8.21
N ALA A 119 6.81 20.14 7.84
CA ALA A 119 6.48 19.87 6.44
C ALA A 119 5.87 21.10 5.75
N TYR A 120 6.02 21.16 4.42
CA TYR A 120 5.55 22.29 3.61
C TYR A 120 4.04 22.54 3.76
N GLU A 121 3.24 21.48 3.89
CA GLU A 121 1.79 21.52 4.04
C GLU A 121 1.36 22.14 5.38
N ILE A 122 2.24 22.10 6.39
CA ILE A 122 1.99 22.68 7.72
C ILE A 122 2.45 24.14 7.75
N GLN A 123 3.63 24.41 7.21
CA GLN A 123 4.18 25.75 7.12
C GLN A 123 4.91 25.92 5.78
N PRO A 124 4.29 26.62 4.82
CA PRO A 124 4.89 26.86 3.52
C PRO A 124 6.24 27.58 3.64
N ALA A 125 7.23 27.05 2.94
CA ALA A 125 8.52 27.70 2.78
C ALA A 125 8.53 28.56 1.51
N ALA A 126 9.08 29.78 1.62
CA ALA A 126 9.20 30.67 0.48
C ALA A 126 10.20 30.12 -0.56
N ASN A 127 9.87 30.22 -1.85
CA ASN A 127 10.67 29.67 -2.97
C ASN A 127 10.98 28.17 -2.80
N ALA A 128 10.05 27.41 -2.22
CA ALA A 128 10.25 25.99 -1.97
C ALA A 128 10.31 25.20 -3.27
N LYS A 129 11.26 24.28 -3.35
CA LYS A 129 11.21 23.14 -4.26
C LYS A 129 10.20 22.13 -3.72
N LEU A 130 9.11 21.92 -4.44
CA LEU A 130 8.07 20.96 -4.08
C LEU A 130 8.40 19.55 -4.54
N MET A 131 9.01 19.42 -5.71
CA MET A 131 9.31 18.12 -6.31
C MET A 131 10.69 18.15 -6.98
N THR A 132 11.43 17.06 -6.81
CA THR A 132 12.62 16.76 -7.62
C THR A 132 12.30 15.53 -8.46
N CYS A 133 12.39 15.69 -9.78
CA CYS A 133 11.96 14.70 -10.75
C CYS A 133 13.18 14.11 -11.45
N LYS A 134 13.23 12.77 -11.51
CA LYS A 134 14.13 12.05 -12.43
C LYS A 134 13.67 12.18 -13.89
N HIS A 135 12.36 12.31 -14.10
CA HIS A 135 11.81 12.63 -15.40
C HIS A 135 12.11 14.10 -15.75
N CYS A 136 12.63 14.34 -16.95
CA CYS A 136 13.03 15.68 -17.40
C CYS A 136 12.31 16.01 -18.72
N LEU A 137 11.52 17.08 -18.71
CA LEU A 137 10.78 17.51 -19.90
C LEU A 137 11.71 17.89 -21.05
N ARG A 138 12.86 18.52 -20.77
CA ARG A 138 13.85 18.79 -21.81
C ARG A 138 14.29 17.50 -22.51
N TYR A 139 14.55 16.42 -21.75
CA TYR A 139 14.92 15.13 -22.35
C TYR A 139 13.80 14.57 -23.24
N THR A 140 12.59 14.48 -22.70
CA THR A 140 11.44 13.88 -23.41
C THR A 140 11.08 14.62 -24.70
N HIS A 141 11.35 15.93 -24.78
CA HIS A 141 11.06 16.73 -25.96
C HIS A 141 12.29 17.01 -26.84
N GLY A 142 13.42 16.33 -26.64
CA GLY A 142 14.62 16.50 -27.46
C GLY A 142 15.31 17.85 -27.28
N GLN A 143 15.13 18.48 -26.12
CA GLN A 143 15.69 19.77 -25.72
C GLN A 143 16.81 19.63 -24.67
N CYS A 144 17.25 18.41 -24.38
CA CYS A 144 18.29 18.19 -23.37
C CYS A 144 19.67 18.49 -23.96
N PRO A 145 20.40 19.52 -23.47
CA PRO A 145 21.69 19.89 -24.02
C PRO A 145 22.76 18.82 -23.82
N ARG A 146 22.60 17.93 -22.81
CA ARG A 146 23.50 16.79 -22.60
C ARG A 146 23.38 15.72 -23.68
N GLU A 147 22.17 15.51 -24.20
CA GLU A 147 21.91 14.48 -25.20
C GLU A 147 22.11 15.02 -26.62
N THR A 148 21.68 16.26 -26.87
CA THR A 148 21.71 16.85 -28.20
C THR A 148 22.99 17.62 -28.49
N GLY A 149 23.74 18.03 -27.47
CA GLY A 149 24.93 18.89 -27.61
C GLY A 149 24.61 20.35 -27.97
N HIS A 150 23.33 20.72 -28.08
CA HIS A 150 22.89 22.06 -28.45
C HIS A 150 22.06 22.69 -27.33
N GLN A 151 22.03 24.02 -27.27
CA GLN A 151 21.18 24.72 -26.30
C GLN A 151 19.68 24.44 -26.57
N PRO A 152 18.84 24.37 -25.53
CA PRO A 152 17.39 24.26 -25.69
C PRO A 152 16.85 25.41 -26.56
N THR A 153 15.90 25.12 -27.45
CA THR A 153 15.25 26.12 -28.30
C THR A 153 14.01 26.74 -27.65
N TRP A 154 13.58 26.21 -26.50
CA TRP A 154 12.42 26.71 -25.77
C TRP A 154 12.67 28.09 -25.16
N HIS A 155 11.62 28.91 -25.11
CA HIS A 155 11.62 30.16 -24.36
C HIS A 155 11.41 29.87 -22.88
N GLU A 156 12.33 30.32 -22.04
CA GLU A 156 12.33 30.13 -20.59
C GLU A 156 12.09 31.47 -19.86
N PRO A 157 11.56 31.46 -18.61
CA PRO A 157 11.29 30.30 -17.74
C PRO A 157 10.05 29.48 -18.14
N LEU A 158 10.06 28.19 -17.79
CA LEU A 158 8.93 27.27 -18.01
C LEU A 158 8.20 27.00 -16.70
N ALA A 159 6.90 26.72 -16.79
CA ALA A 159 6.07 26.35 -15.65
C ALA A 159 5.06 25.25 -16.02
N LEU A 160 4.68 24.43 -15.04
CA LEU A 160 3.50 23.57 -15.16
C LEU A 160 2.27 24.39 -14.78
N ARG A 161 1.28 24.42 -15.67
CA ARG A 161 0.02 25.12 -15.43
C ARG A 161 -1.12 24.13 -15.22
N LEU A 162 -1.83 24.27 -14.11
CA LEU A 162 -3.04 23.52 -13.83
C LEU A 162 -4.27 24.17 -14.48
N PRO A 163 -5.38 23.41 -14.70
CA PRO A 163 -6.62 23.96 -15.25
C PRO A 163 -7.24 25.07 -14.42
N ASP A 164 -6.97 25.09 -13.10
CA ASP A 164 -7.42 26.14 -12.18
C ASP A 164 -6.57 27.43 -12.26
N GLY A 165 -5.59 27.47 -13.16
CA GLY A 165 -4.74 28.62 -13.42
C GLY A 165 -3.50 28.71 -12.54
N ARG A 166 -3.30 27.80 -11.57
CA ARG A 166 -2.06 27.77 -10.78
C ARG A 166 -0.87 27.37 -11.65
N GLU A 167 0.23 28.07 -11.46
CA GLU A 167 1.49 27.83 -12.17
C GLU A 167 2.58 27.40 -11.18
N PHE A 168 3.39 26.43 -11.60
CA PHE A 168 4.49 25.90 -10.82
C PHE A 168 5.77 26.01 -11.64
N PRO A 169 6.69 26.92 -11.29
CA PRO A 169 7.92 27.14 -12.04
C PRO A 169 8.78 25.87 -12.08
N LEU A 170 9.41 25.67 -13.23
CA LEU A 170 10.35 24.59 -13.48
C LEU A 170 11.79 25.10 -13.45
N THR A 171 12.68 24.30 -12.87
CA THR A 171 14.12 24.53 -12.93
C THR A 171 14.81 23.27 -13.44
N PHE A 172 15.78 23.44 -14.33
CA PHE A 172 16.53 22.34 -14.93
C PHE A 172 18.00 22.44 -14.53
N ASP A 173 18.48 21.48 -13.75
CA ASP A 173 19.89 21.30 -13.46
C ASP A 173 20.45 20.20 -14.36
N CYS A 174 20.95 20.60 -15.53
CA CYS A 174 21.49 19.64 -16.49
C CYS A 174 22.76 18.95 -15.96
N VAL A 175 23.53 19.56 -15.05
CA VAL A 175 24.75 18.96 -14.49
C VAL A 175 24.39 17.79 -13.59
N ARG A 176 23.41 17.96 -12.70
CA ARG A 176 22.89 16.89 -11.84
C ARG A 176 21.87 15.99 -12.52
N CYS A 177 21.45 16.34 -13.74
CA CYS A 177 20.39 15.65 -14.48
C CYS A 177 19.04 15.64 -13.72
N GLU A 178 18.69 16.78 -13.12
CA GLU A 178 17.50 16.94 -12.29
C GLU A 178 16.57 18.01 -12.87
N MET A 179 15.27 17.73 -12.87
CA MET A 179 14.23 18.73 -13.05
C MET A 179 13.55 18.97 -11.71
N SER A 180 13.32 20.23 -11.35
CA SER A 180 12.64 20.60 -10.11
C SER A 180 11.36 21.37 -10.41
N VAL A 181 10.33 21.11 -9.62
CA VAL A 181 9.08 21.87 -9.60
C VAL A 181 9.05 22.69 -8.32
N GLY A 182 8.88 24.00 -8.45
CA GLY A 182 8.88 24.93 -7.32
C GLY A 182 7.54 25.64 -7.13
N VAL A 183 7.55 26.59 -6.20
CA VAL A 183 6.55 27.64 -6.07
C VAL A 183 7.20 29.00 -6.31
N GLU A 184 6.54 29.86 -7.09
CA GLU A 184 6.84 31.29 -7.10
C GLU A 184 6.21 31.95 -5.86
N ARG A 185 6.83 33.02 -5.36
CA ARG A 185 6.33 33.81 -4.24
C ARG A 185 5.08 34.60 -4.62
#